data_AF-A0A453MAX1-F1
#
_entry.id   AF-A0A453MAX1-F1
#
_cell.length_a   1.000
_cell.length_b   1.000
_cell.length_c   1.000
_cell.angle_alpha   90.00
_cell.angle_beta   90.00
_cell.angle_gamma   90.00
#
_symmetry.space_group_name_H-M   'P 1'
#
loop_
_entity.id
_entity.type
_entity.pdbx_description
1 polymer ?
#
loop_
_entity_poly.entity_id
_entity_poly.type
_entity_poly.pdbx_seq_one_letter_code
_entity_poly.pdbx_strand_id
1 'polypeptide(L)'
;SDGKLEVVVPSFVHYLEVLEGSDGDKLPGWPAFHQSNVHSSPLLYDIDKDGTREIVLATYNGVVNFFRISGYLMMDKLEVPRRKVRKDWHVGLNPDPVDRSHPDVNDSSIAKQAASEESHPNIQD
;
A
#
# COMPACT_ATOMS: atom_id res chain seq x y z
N SER A 1 -18.92 18.92 2.47
CA SER A 1 -17.68 19.32 1.78
C SER A 1 -17.85 20.77 1.38
N ASP A 2 -16.99 21.63 1.89
CA ASP A 2 -16.90 23.06 1.54
C ASP A 2 -16.05 23.31 0.28
N GLY A 3 -15.59 22.23 -0.38
CA GLY A 3 -14.78 22.28 -1.59
C GLY A 3 -13.28 22.44 -1.34
N LYS A 4 -12.83 22.54 -0.09
CA LYS A 4 -11.42 22.52 0.25
C LYS A 4 -10.90 21.09 0.33
N LEU A 5 -9.58 20.96 0.17
CA LEU A 5 -8.88 19.69 0.31
C LEU A 5 -8.16 19.66 1.66
N GLU A 6 -8.25 18.53 2.33
CA GLU A 6 -7.55 18.23 3.58
C GLU A 6 -6.43 17.22 3.35
N VAL A 7 -5.47 17.17 4.27
CA VAL A 7 -4.33 16.26 4.23
C VAL A 7 -4.45 15.24 5.34
N VAL A 8 -4.50 13.95 4.98
CA VAL A 8 -4.54 12.84 5.93
C VAL A 8 -3.13 12.26 6.10
N VAL A 9 -2.62 12.27 7.33
CA VAL A 9 -1.24 11.86 7.64
C VAL A 9 -1.22 10.79 8.73
N PRO A 10 -0.82 9.54 8.44
CA PRO A 10 -0.48 8.59 9.48
C PRO A 10 0.86 8.97 10.10
N SER A 11 0.83 9.39 11.37
CA SER A 11 2.02 9.68 12.15
C SER A 11 2.71 8.39 12.59
N PHE A 12 4.02 8.47 12.81
CA PHE A 12 4.83 7.35 13.27
C PHE A 12 4.50 6.92 14.72
N VAL A 13 3.77 7.77 15.46
CA VAL A 13 3.50 7.60 16.90
C VAL A 13 2.07 7.11 17.17
N HIS A 14 1.55 6.21 16.35
CA HIS A 14 0.23 5.57 16.51
C HIS A 14 -0.99 6.49 16.40
N TYR A 15 -0.82 7.67 15.81
CA TYR A 15 -1.89 8.62 15.55
C TYR A 15 -2.09 8.84 14.07
N LEU A 16 -3.34 8.97 13.66
CA LEU A 16 -3.76 9.49 12.37
C LEU A 16 -4.13 10.96 12.58
N GLU A 17 -3.56 11.85 11.78
CA GLU A 17 -3.87 13.28 11.82
C GLU A 17 -4.55 13.70 10.52
N VAL A 18 -5.44 14.69 10.60
CA VAL A 18 -6.02 15.34 9.43
C VAL A 18 -5.84 16.83 9.59
N LEU A 19 -5.27 17.45 8.56
CA LEU A 19 -4.87 18.85 8.52
C LEU A 19 -5.65 19.58 7.43
N GLU A 20 -6.00 20.84 7.66
CA GLU A 20 -6.55 21.69 6.61
C GLU A 20 -5.47 22.01 5.57
N GLY A 21 -5.82 21.90 4.28
CA GLY A 21 -4.83 22.07 3.22
C GLY A 21 -4.33 23.51 3.03
N SER A 22 -5.06 24.52 3.53
CA SER A 22 -4.69 25.93 3.36
C SER A 22 -3.58 26.40 4.29
N ASP A 23 -3.56 25.93 5.53
CA ASP A 23 -2.67 26.41 6.60
C ASP A 23 -2.00 25.28 7.38
N GLY A 24 -2.47 24.03 7.24
CA GLY A 24 -1.96 22.88 7.98
C GLY A 24 -2.52 22.75 9.38
N ASP A 25 -3.55 23.51 9.75
CA ASP A 25 -4.18 23.41 11.08
C ASP A 25 -4.88 22.06 11.25
N LYS A 26 -4.85 21.52 12.47
CA LYS A 26 -5.50 20.24 12.77
C LYS A 26 -7.02 20.41 12.75
N LEU A 27 -7.70 19.51 12.05
CA LEU A 27 -9.15 19.51 12.04
C LEU A 27 -9.74 19.08 13.39
N PRO A 28 -10.91 19.60 13.78
CA PRO A 28 -11.63 19.15 14.97
C PRO A 28 -11.86 17.64 14.97
N GLY A 29 -11.64 17.00 16.11
CA GLY A 29 -11.77 15.54 16.26
C GLY A 29 -10.48 14.74 15.98
N TRP A 30 -9.42 15.41 15.51
CA TRP A 30 -8.10 14.82 15.27
C TRP A 30 -7.08 15.31 16.30
N PRO A 31 -6.07 14.51 16.67
CA PRO A 31 -5.67 13.22 16.10
C PRO A 31 -6.48 12.01 16.62
N ALA A 32 -6.54 10.95 15.82
CA ALA A 32 -7.18 9.67 16.19
C ALA A 32 -6.13 8.58 16.45
N PHE A 33 -6.28 7.84 17.56
CA PHE A 33 -5.34 6.80 17.95
C PHE A 33 -5.67 5.45 17.28
N HIS A 34 -4.66 4.76 16.72
CA HIS A 34 -4.83 3.51 15.96
C HIS A 34 -3.99 2.32 16.46
N GLN A 35 -3.38 2.42 17.65
CA GLN A 35 -2.77 1.30 18.41
C GLN A 35 -1.64 0.50 17.74
N SER A 36 -1.15 0.89 16.57
CA SER A 36 -0.16 0.12 15.80
C SER A 36 0.70 1.02 14.92
N ASN A 37 1.71 0.47 14.28
CA ASN A 37 2.48 1.17 13.26
C ASN A 37 1.73 1.13 11.92
N VAL A 38 1.87 2.19 11.15
CA VAL A 38 1.29 2.29 9.80
C VAL A 38 2.39 2.68 8.84
N HIS A 39 2.47 1.93 7.74
CA HIS A 39 3.41 2.18 6.65
C HIS A 39 2.68 2.34 5.31
N SER A 40 1.35 2.26 5.31
CA SER A 40 0.51 2.42 4.12
C SER A 40 -0.09 3.82 4.05
N SER A 41 -0.30 4.31 2.84
CA SER A 41 -1.15 5.48 2.62
C SER A 41 -2.60 5.19 3.03
N PRO A 42 -3.32 6.16 3.63
CA PRO A 42 -4.74 6.04 3.90
C PRO A 42 -5.55 6.01 2.60
N LEU A 43 -6.70 5.34 2.61
CA LEU A 43 -7.65 5.31 1.49
C LEU A 43 -8.96 5.95 1.93
N LEU A 44 -9.57 6.76 1.05
CA LEU A 44 -10.91 7.30 1.26
C LEU A 44 -11.95 6.47 0.51
N TYR A 45 -12.92 5.93 1.24
CA TYR A 45 -13.98 5.10 0.66
C TYR A 45 -15.25 5.16 1.51
N ASP A 46 -16.42 5.12 0.87
CA ASP A 46 -17.72 5.06 1.54
C ASP A 46 -18.05 3.58 1.85
N ILE A 47 -17.81 3.18 3.09
CA ILE A 47 -17.81 1.77 3.49
C ILE A 47 -19.22 1.28 3.76
N ASP A 48 -20.02 2.11 4.43
CA ASP A 48 -21.39 1.77 4.83
C ASP A 48 -22.46 2.29 3.86
N LYS A 49 -22.05 2.95 2.78
CA LYS A 49 -22.89 3.45 1.69
C LYS A 49 -23.85 4.55 2.14
N ASP A 50 -23.44 5.36 3.11
CA ASP A 50 -24.21 6.49 3.60
C ASP A 50 -23.99 7.79 2.77
N GLY A 51 -23.08 7.74 1.79
CA GLY A 51 -22.71 8.87 0.94
C GLY A 51 -21.55 9.71 1.48
N THR A 52 -21.06 9.41 2.68
CA THR A 52 -19.86 9.99 3.29
C THR A 52 -18.70 9.01 3.15
N ARG A 53 -17.50 9.51 2.90
CA ARG A 53 -16.31 8.65 2.82
C ARG A 53 -15.65 8.55 4.19
N GLU A 54 -15.32 7.33 4.57
CA GLU A 54 -14.44 7.01 5.70
C GLU A 54 -12.97 7.02 5.28
N ILE A 55 -12.10 7.16 6.27
CA ILE A 55 -10.67 6.92 6.15
C ILE A 55 -10.38 5.48 6.53
N VAL A 56 -9.85 4.73 5.57
CA VAL A 56 -9.39 3.35 5.71
C VAL A 56 -7.89 3.35 6.01
N LEU A 57 -7.50 2.65 7.07
CA LEU A 57 -6.11 2.58 7.50
C LEU A 57 -5.68 1.13 7.78
N ALA A 58 -4.77 0.62 6.96
CA ALA A 58 -4.15 -0.69 7.18
C ALA A 58 -2.96 -0.55 8.15
N THR A 59 -2.97 -1.38 9.19
CA THR A 59 -1.93 -1.38 10.23
C THR A 59 -0.98 -2.56 10.07
N TYR A 60 0.22 -2.43 10.66
CA TYR A 60 1.24 -3.49 10.67
C TYR A 60 0.75 -4.79 11.33
N ASN A 61 -0.19 -4.70 12.27
CA ASN A 61 -0.73 -5.86 12.96
C ASN A 61 -1.72 -6.68 12.11
N GLY A 62 -1.93 -6.32 10.84
CA GLY A 62 -2.88 -6.99 9.95
C GLY A 62 -4.34 -6.57 10.21
N VAL A 63 -4.56 -5.46 10.90
CA VAL A 63 -5.90 -4.89 11.10
C VAL A 63 -6.09 -3.69 10.19
N VAL A 64 -7.23 -3.64 9.50
CA VAL A 64 -7.71 -2.47 8.76
C VAL A 64 -8.78 -1.79 9.61
N ASN A 65 -8.47 -0.58 10.07
CA ASN A 65 -9.38 0.27 10.83
C ASN A 65 -10.10 1.24 9.90
N PHE A 66 -11.30 1.66 10.31
CA PHE A 66 -12.10 2.64 9.60
C PHE A 66 -12.41 3.82 10.52
N PHE A 67 -12.12 5.03 10.05
CA PHE A 67 -12.36 6.26 10.78
C PHE A 67 -13.40 7.09 10.04
N ARG A 68 -14.39 7.58 10.77
CA ARG A 68 -15.28 8.64 10.27
C ARG A 68 -14.47 9.92 10.09
N ILE A 69 -14.94 10.80 9.22
CA ILE A 69 -14.32 12.12 9.00
C ILE A 69 -14.21 12.95 10.30
N SER A 70 -15.10 12.69 11.27
CA SER A 70 -15.08 13.28 12.61
C SER A 70 -13.92 12.82 13.51
N GLY A 71 -13.10 11.86 13.06
CA GLY A 71 -12.05 11.23 13.86
C GLY A 71 -12.52 10.03 14.69
N TYR A 72 -13.81 9.69 14.65
CA TYR A 72 -14.33 8.54 15.38
C TYR A 72 -13.91 7.22 14.73
N LEU A 73 -13.29 6.34 15.52
CA LEU A 73 -12.98 4.97 15.11
C LEU A 73 -14.26 4.12 15.08
N MET A 74 -14.57 3.54 13.93
CA MET A 74 -15.70 2.63 13.78
C MET A 74 -15.43 1.30 14.50
N MET A 75 -16.52 0.66 14.93
CA MET A 75 -16.45 -0.67 15.57
C MET A 75 -16.10 -1.76 14.57
N ASP A 76 -16.56 -1.61 13.33
CA ASP A 76 -16.19 -2.49 12.24
C ASP A 76 -14.72 -2.34 11.89
N LYS A 77 -14.05 -3.48 11.69
CA LYS A 77 -12.66 -3.57 11.26
C LYS A 77 -12.46 -4.87 10.50
N LEU A 78 -11.47 -4.89 9.61
CA LEU A 78 -11.06 -6.12 8.95
C LEU A 78 -9.77 -6.63 9.59
N GLU A 79 -9.76 -7.88 10.04
CA GLU A 79 -8.56 -8.52 10.58
C GLU A 79 -8.08 -9.61 9.63
N VAL A 80 -6.85 -9.46 9.12
CA VAL A 80 -6.20 -10.45 8.27
C VAL A 80 -5.64 -11.55 9.18
N PRO A 81 -6.16 -12.78 9.09
CA PRO A 81 -5.72 -13.86 9.97
C PRO A 81 -4.28 -14.24 9.67
N ARG A 82 -3.50 -14.44 10.73
CA ARG A 82 -2.11 -14.91 10.61
C ARG A 82 -2.08 -16.28 9.94
N ARG A 83 -1.40 -16.38 8.80
CA ARG A 83 -1.19 -17.66 8.12
C ARG A 83 -0.18 -18.49 8.90
N LYS A 84 -0.57 -19.72 9.25
CA LYS A 84 0.33 -20.70 9.85
C LYS A 84 1.14 -21.36 8.75
N VAL A 85 2.45 -21.34 8.88
CA VAL A 85 3.39 -22.00 7.98
C VAL A 85 4.02 -23.17 8.75
N ARG A 86 4.22 -24.32 8.09
CA ARG A 86 4.89 -25.46 8.72
C ARG A 86 6.33 -25.07 9.05
N LYS A 87 6.90 -25.57 10.15
CA LYS A 87 8.28 -25.21 10.55
C LYS A 87 9.32 -25.62 9.50
N ASP A 88 9.06 -26.72 8.81
CA ASP A 88 9.86 -27.33 7.76
C ASP A 88 9.46 -26.87 6.34
N TRP A 89 8.76 -25.73 6.21
CA TRP A 89 8.32 -25.21 4.89
C TRP A 89 9.45 -25.04 3.89
N HIS A 90 10.68 -24.84 4.38
CA HIS A 90 11.87 -24.64 3.58
C HIS A 90 12.55 -25.95 3.14
N VAL A 91 12.14 -27.10 3.68
CA VAL A 91 12.74 -28.40 3.36
C VAL A 91 12.35 -28.80 1.94
N GLY A 92 13.35 -29.11 1.12
CA GLY A 92 13.16 -29.50 -0.28
C GLY A 92 13.06 -28.31 -1.25
N LEU A 93 13.21 -27.06 -0.78
CA LEU A 93 13.43 -25.92 -1.67
C LEU A 93 14.80 -26.01 -2.32
N ASN A 94 14.93 -25.38 -3.49
CA ASN A 94 16.22 -25.26 -4.18
C ASN A 94 17.23 -24.56 -3.24
N PRO A 95 18.40 -25.17 -2.98
CA PRO A 95 19.44 -24.55 -2.15
C PRO A 95 19.99 -23.26 -2.74
N ASP A 96 19.92 -23.07 -4.06
CA ASP A 96 20.11 -21.77 -4.70
C ASP A 96 18.74 -21.17 -5.05
N PRO A 97 18.21 -20.24 -4.22
CA PRO A 97 16.92 -19.61 -4.49
C PRO A 97 17.00 -18.61 -5.66
N VAL A 98 18.20 -18.26 -6.11
CA VAL A 98 18.42 -17.31 -7.20
C VAL A 98 18.74 -18.10 -8.45
N ASP A 99 17.88 -18.00 -9.46
CA ASP A 99 18.21 -18.53 -10.78
C ASP A 99 19.29 -17.67 -11.42
N ARG A 100 20.54 -18.17 -11.38
CA ARG A 100 21.71 -17.54 -12.01
C ARG A 100 22.00 -18.09 -13.40
N SER A 101 21.15 -18.95 -13.95
CA SER A 101 21.34 -19.49 -15.29
C SER A 101 21.15 -18.43 -16.39
N HIS A 102 20.41 -17.36 -16.09
CA HIS A 102 20.16 -16.23 -16.98
C HIS A 102 20.34 -14.89 -16.23
N PRO A 103 21.60 -14.47 -15.95
CA PRO A 103 21.86 -13.18 -15.32
C PRO A 103 21.51 -12.05 -16.30
N ASP A 104 20.70 -11.09 -15.89
CA ASP A 104 20.31 -9.91 -16.67
C ASP A 104 21.44 -8.89 -16.82
N VAL A 105 22.38 -8.85 -15.88
CA VAL A 105 23.55 -7.96 -15.91
C VAL A 105 24.71 -8.61 -16.68
N ASN A 106 25.22 -7.92 -17.70
CA ASN A 106 26.25 -8.39 -18.67
C ASN A 106 25.77 -9.47 -19.66
N ASP A 107 24.46 -9.65 -19.82
CA ASP A 107 23.96 -10.53 -20.86
C ASP A 107 24.06 -9.89 -22.25
N SER A 108 25.15 -10.23 -22.95
CA SER A 108 25.34 -9.82 -24.34
C SER A 108 24.30 -10.42 -25.30
N SER A 109 23.50 -11.41 -24.86
CA SER A 109 22.41 -11.98 -25.64
C SER A 109 21.26 -11.00 -25.81
N ILE A 110 20.95 -10.17 -24.81
CA ILE A 110 19.92 -9.12 -24.88
C ILE A 110 20.29 -8.10 -25.97
N ALA A 111 21.55 -7.65 -25.99
CA ALA A 111 22.05 -6.72 -27.00
C ALA A 111 22.05 -7.35 -28.41
N LYS A 112 22.39 -8.64 -28.53
CA LYS A 112 22.34 -9.38 -29.80
C LYS A 112 20.91 -9.61 -30.29
N GLN A 113 19.97 -9.86 -29.37
CA GLN A 113 18.56 -10.07 -29.68
C GLN A 113 17.91 -8.75 -30.14
N ALA A 114 18.18 -7.65 -29.45
CA ALA A 114 17.75 -6.31 -29.86
C ALA A 114 18.31 -5.92 -31.26
N ALA A 115 19.59 -6.20 -31.51
CA ALA A 115 20.21 -5.96 -32.82
C ALA A 115 19.63 -6.87 -33.94
N SER A 116 19.20 -8.09 -33.60
CA SER A 116 18.55 -8.99 -34.55
C SER A 116 17.10 -8.58 -34.85
N GLU A 117 16.38 -8.02 -33.87
CA GLU A 117 15.01 -7.50 -34.05
C GLU A 117 14.99 -6.20 -34.87
N GLU A 118 15.99 -5.32 -34.72
CA GLU A 118 16.18 -4.13 -35.58
C GLU A 118 16.56 -4.50 -37.03
N SER A 119 17.15 -5.68 -37.23
CA SER A 119 17.55 -6.17 -38.56
C SER A 119 16.41 -6.84 -39.34
N HIS A 120 15.24 -7.03 -38.73
CA HIS A 120 14.05 -7.43 -39.49
C HIS A 120 13.62 -6.26 -40.38
N PRO A 121 13.62 -6.43 -41.72
CA PRO A 121 13.16 -5.38 -42.60
C PRO A 121 11.70 -5.08 -42.25
N ASN A 122 11.43 -3.81 -41.98
CA ASN A 122 10.08 -3.27 -41.95
C ASN A 122 9.47 -3.56 -43.31
N ILE A 123 8.73 -4.67 -43.45
CA ILE A 123 7.89 -4.92 -44.61
C ILE A 123 6.74 -3.91 -44.48
N GLN A 124 6.99 -2.73 -45.06
CA GLN A 124 5.92 -1.86 -45.51
C GLN A 124 5.26 -2.55 -46.70
N ASP A 125 4.01 -2.94 -46.51
CA ASP A 125 2.96 -2.87 -47.52
C ASP A 125 1.77 -2.11 -46.91
#